data_AF-A0AB36B509-F1
#
_entry.id   AF-A0AB36B509-F1
#
_cell.length_a   1.000
_cell.length_b   1.000
_cell.length_c   1.000
_cell.angle_alpha   90.00
_cell.angle_beta   90.00
_cell.angle_gamma   90.00
#
_symmetry.space_group_name_H-M   'P 1'
#
loop_
_entity.id
_entity.type
_entity.pdbx_description
1 polymer ?
#
loop_
_entity_poly.entity_id
_entity_poly.type
_entity_poly.pdbx_seq_one_letter_code
_entity_poly.pdbx_strand_id
1 'polypeptide(L)' 'MHFICYEGIDFPFEAVTFDMVITRYALHHFPAITQTFQEVYRVLRQKGCFFLCDPAPMKMMKNDLSMLICK' A
#
# COMPACT_ATOMS: atom_id res chain seq x y z
N MET A 1 19.36 -1.50 -2.81
CA MET A 1 18.23 -0.63 -2.43
C MET A 1 18.16 0.48 -3.45
N HIS A 2 17.05 0.58 -4.18
CA HIS A 2 16.84 1.61 -5.21
C HIS A 2 15.75 2.57 -4.72
N PHE A 3 15.98 3.87 -4.89
CA PHE A 3 15.02 4.91 -4.54
C PHE A 3 14.49 5.55 -5.81
N ILE A 4 13.17 5.73 -5.88
CA ILE A 4 12.47 6.33 -7.03
C ILE A 4 11.50 7.37 -6.47
N CYS A 5 11.40 8.52 -7.13
CA CYS A 5 10.43 9.56 -6.81
C CYS A 5 9.19 9.39 -7.71
N TYR A 6 7.99 9.36 -7.12
CA TYR A 6 6.71 9.23 -7.82
C TYR A 6 5.57 9.74 -6.94
N GLU A 7 4.40 10.00 -7.52
CA GLU A 7 3.24 10.68 -6.91
C GLU A 7 2.34 9.79 -6.03
N GLY A 8 2.77 8.57 -5.67
CA GLY A 8 2.00 7.66 -4.81
C GLY A 8 0.72 7.05 -5.43
N ILE A 9 0.29 7.50 -6.60
CA ILE A 9 -0.95 7.05 -7.29
C ILE A 9 -0.72 6.32 -8.62
N ASP A 10 0.49 6.41 -9.17
CA ASP A 10 0.93 5.71 -10.37
C ASP A 10 2.27 5.05 -10.07
N PHE A 11 2.27 3.72 -9.97
CA PHE A 11 3.45 2.98 -9.55
C PHE A 11 4.32 2.72 -10.79
N PRO A 12 5.57 3.24 -10.85
CA PRO A 12 6.44 3.10 -12.02
C PRO A 12 7.09 1.71 -12.11
N PHE A 13 6.27 0.67 -11.92
CA PHE A 13 6.66 -0.72 -11.87
C PHE A 13 5.72 -1.56 -12.72
N GLU A 14 6.24 -2.63 -13.29
CA GLU A 14 5.44 -3.60 -14.04
C GLU A 14 4.46 -4.35 -13.14
N ALA A 15 3.41 -4.90 -13.75
CA ALA A 15 2.49 -5.77 -13.05
C ALA A 15 3.21 -7.05 -12.56
N VAL A 16 2.73 -7.65 -11.46
CA VAL A 16 3.21 -8.98 -11.00
C VAL A 16 4.72 -8.98 -10.69
N THR A 17 5.22 -7.88 -10.12
CA THR A 17 6.64 -7.67 -9.85
C THR A 17 7.03 -8.09 -8.44
N PHE A 18 6.24 -7.70 -7.43
CA PHE A 18 6.63 -7.81 -6.03
C PHE A 18 5.88 -8.92 -5.29
N ASP A 19 6.58 -9.60 -4.38
CA ASP A 19 5.97 -10.52 -3.41
C ASP A 19 5.36 -9.77 -2.22
N MET A 20 5.82 -8.55 -1.94
CA MET A 20 5.29 -7.72 -0.87
C MET A 20 5.33 -6.23 -1.23
N VAL A 21 4.26 -5.52 -0.87
CA VAL A 21 4.20 -4.05 -0.88
C VAL A 21 3.95 -3.57 0.54
N ILE A 22 4.66 -2.53 0.98
CA ILE A 22 4.59 -2.02 2.34
C ILE A 22 4.31 -0.52 2.29
N THR A 23 3.26 -0.07 2.97
CA THR A 23 3.02 1.35 3.24
C THR A 23 2.99 1.57 4.75
N ARG A 24 3.83 2.49 5.24
CA ARG A 24 3.90 2.86 6.66
C ARG A 24 3.78 4.37 6.83
N TYR A 25 2.78 4.81 7.58
CA TYR A 25 2.51 6.22 7.89
C TYR A 25 2.48 7.13 6.65
N ALA A 26 1.91 6.65 5.54
CA ALA A 26 1.93 7.36 4.27
C ALA A 26 0.61 7.31 3.50
N LEU A 27 -0.17 6.24 3.62
CA LEU A 27 -1.34 6.02 2.77
C LEU A 27 -2.41 7.10 2.96
N HIS A 28 -2.55 7.64 4.16
CA HIS A 28 -3.46 8.75 4.50
C HIS A 28 -3.12 10.08 3.81
N HIS A 29 -1.93 10.23 3.22
CA HIS A 29 -1.58 11.39 2.40
C HIS A 29 -1.94 11.21 0.92
N PHE A 30 -2.29 10.00 0.48
CA PHE A 30 -2.49 9.72 -0.94
C PHE A 30 -3.85 10.25 -1.39
N PRO A 31 -3.92 11.03 -2.48
CA PRO A 31 -5.15 11.73 -2.87
C PRO A 31 -6.24 10.79 -3.42
N ALA A 32 -5.85 9.59 -3.87
CA ALA A 32 -6.75 8.63 -4.51
C ALA A 32 -6.49 7.20 -3.98
N ILE A 33 -7.06 6.90 -2.82
CA ILE A 33 -6.85 5.62 -2.12
C ILE A 33 -7.28 4.42 -2.99
N THR A 34 -8.45 4.47 -3.64
CA THR A 34 -8.93 3.36 -4.48
C THR A 34 -7.98 3.03 -5.63
N GLN A 35 -7.47 4.05 -6.32
CA GLN A 35 -6.47 3.88 -7.38
C GLN A 35 -5.17 3.30 -6.83
N THR A 36 -4.74 3.76 -5.66
CA THR A 36 -3.56 3.22 -4.99
C THR A 36 -3.71 1.72 -4.71
N PHE A 37 -4.86 1.28 -4.18
CA PHE A 37 -5.11 -0.15 -3.95
C PHE A 37 -5.11 -0.97 -5.25
N GLN A 38 -5.60 -0.40 -6.36
CA GLN A 38 -5.53 -1.04 -7.67
C GLN A 38 -4.08 -1.19 -8.15
N GLU A 39 -3.25 -0.16 -7.97
CA GLU A 39 -1.83 -0.21 -8.29
C GLU A 39 -1.06 -1.21 -7.44
N VAL A 40 -1.31 -1.22 -6.12
CA VAL A 40 -0.76 -2.24 -5.21
C VAL A 40 -1.14 -3.64 -5.68
N TYR A 41 -2.42 -3.88 -6.00
CA TYR A 41 -2.87 -5.16 -6.52
C TYR A 41 -2.22 -5.52 -7.86
N ARG A 42 -2.06 -4.55 -8.76
CA ARG A 42 -1.43 -4.74 -10.08
C ARG A 42 0.01 -5.20 -9.95
N VAL A 43 0.80 -4.53 -9.13
CA VAL A 43 2.24 -4.84 -8.98
C VAL A 43 2.51 -6.09 -8.13
N LEU A 44 1.54 -6.54 -7.33
CA LEU A 44 1.68 -7.77 -6.54
C LEU A 44 1.59 -9.04 -7.39
N ARG A 45 2.47 -10.00 -7.09
CA ARG A 45 2.40 -11.39 -7.58
C ARG A 45 1.19 -12.13 -6.97
N GLN A 46 0.81 -13.26 -7.58
CA GLN A 46 -0.10 -14.19 -6.91
C GLN A 46 0.50 -14.63 -5.57
N LYS A 47 -0.31 -14.67 -4.52
CA LYS A 47 0.11 -14.92 -3.12
C LYS A 47 1.01 -13.83 -2.53
N GLY A 48 1.24 -12.73 -3.25
CA GLY A 48 1.92 -11.57 -2.73
C GLY A 48 1.04 -10.82 -1.73
N CYS A 49 1.65 -10.12 -0.77
CA CYS A 49 0.91 -9.47 0.30
C CYS A 49 1.17 -7.96 0.38
N PHE A 50 0.13 -7.21 0.72
CA PHE A 50 0.17 -5.81 1.05
C PHE A 50 0.12 -5.63 2.57
N PHE A 51 1.15 -4.98 3.13
CA PHE A 51 1.18 -4.60 4.54
C PHE A 51 0.95 -3.10 4.69
N LEU A 52 -0.13 -2.75 5.39
CA LEU A 52 -0.54 -1.38 5.69
C LEU A 52 -0.40 -1.13 7.19
N CYS A 53 0.32 -0.08 7.57
CA CYS A 53 0.41 0.42 8.94
C CYS A 53 0.25 1.93 8.89
N ASP A 54 -0.94 2.42 9.21
CA ASP A 54 -1.28 3.84 9.16
C ASP A 54 -2.10 4.25 10.39
N PRO A 55 -2.12 5.54 10.76
CA PRO A 55 -2.97 6.04 11.83
C PRO A 55 -4.45 5.85 11.48
N ALA A 56 -5.25 5.37 12.42
CA ALA A 56 -6.70 5.32 12.30
C ALA A 56 -7.35 6.52 13.02
N PRO A 57 -8.45 7.09 12.50
CA PRO A 57 -9.19 8.14 13.21
C PRO A 57 -9.60 7.68 14.61
N MET A 58 -9.53 8.59 15.58
CA MET A 58 -9.74 8.31 17.02
C MET A 58 -11.06 7.59 17.34
N LYS A 59 -12.10 7.74 16.50
CA LYS A 59 -13.38 7.04 16.64
C LYS A 59 -13.31 5.52 16.41
N MET A 60 -12.21 5.03 15.83
CA MET A 60 -11.92 3.62 15.60
C MET A 60 -10.82 3.08 16.54
N MET A 61 -10.36 3.89 17.52
CA MET A 61 -9.27 3.50 18.41
C MET A 61 -9.72 2.40 19.38
N LYS A 62 -9.36 1.16 19.00
CA LYS A 62 -8.86 0.21 19.98
C LYS A 62 -7.39 -0.17 19.79
N ASN A 63 -6.72 0.10 18.66
CA ASN A 63 -5.27 -0.10 18.45
C ASN A 63 -4.82 0.58 17.14
N ASP A 64 -3.52 0.85 16.98
CA ASP A 64 -2.91 1.07 15.66
C ASP A 64 -3.28 -0.11 14.75
N LEU A 65 -4.02 0.14 13.66
CA LEU A 65 -4.51 -0.91 12.79
C LEU A 65 -3.43 -1.24 11.75
N SER A 66 -2.58 -2.21 12.06
CA SER A 66 -1.80 -2.89 11.03
C SER A 66 -2.67 -3.94 10.33
N MET A 67 -2.72 -3.91 9.01
CA MET A 67 -3.46 -4.86 8.19
C MET A 67 -2.54 -5.53 7.17
N LEU A 68 -2.65 -6.85 7.04
CA LEU A 68 -2.00 -7.64 6.00
C LEU A 68 -3.08 -8.19 5.08
N ILE A 69 -2.99 -7.88 3.79
CA ILE A 69 -3.91 -8.35 2.74
C ILE A 69 -3.09 -9.17 1.75
N CYS A 70 -3.50 -10.39 1.42
CA CYS A 70 -2.80 -11.20 0.41
C CYS A 70 -3.67 -11.39 -0.83
N LYS A 71 -3.03 -11.37 -2.00
CA LYS A 71 -3.61 -11.52 -3.34
C LYS A 71 -3.73 -12.98 -3.73
#